data_AF-A0A9W7IGA9-F1
#
_entry.id   AF-A0A9W7IGA9-F1
#
_cell.length_a   1.000
_cell.length_b   1.000
_cell.length_c   1.000
_cell.angle_alpha   90.00
_cell.angle_beta   90.00
_cell.angle_gamma   90.00
#
_symmetry.space_group_name_H-M   'P 1'
#
loop_
_entity.id
_entity.type
_entity.pdbx_description
1 polymer ?
#
loop_
_entity_poly.entity_id
_entity_poly.type
_entity_poly.pdbx_seq_one_letter_code
_entity_poly.pdbx_strand_id
1 'polypeptide(L)'
;MDRYIIAWSMWNLQKFNYNHNFFNVESPICMDLEEFDDGKNCFHGRPVQRSRLQCKMFLSKPLDCSVFKCREVFAPKLNPPPPPPSPTPKPALPPPPSPPVPPCQQLQSPPPPSSTDYVLLPPIYRKNYTSPPPPPLY
;
A
#
# COMPACT_ATOMS: atom_id res chain seq x y z
N MET A 1 -11.54 -7.38 -20.32
CA MET A 1 -10.31 -7.74 -19.61
C MET A 1 -9.19 -7.65 -20.61
N ASP A 2 -8.34 -6.65 -20.46
CA ASP A 2 -7.20 -6.46 -21.34
C ASP A 2 -6.13 -7.50 -21.04
N ARG A 3 -5.53 -8.05 -22.10
CA ARG A 3 -4.45 -9.02 -22.01
C ARG A 3 -3.16 -8.31 -22.36
N TYR A 4 -2.43 -7.96 -21.31
CA TYR A 4 -1.15 -7.30 -21.39
C TYR A 4 -0.04 -8.31 -21.63
N ILE A 5 0.91 -7.92 -22.48
CA ILE A 5 2.25 -8.47 -22.47
C ILE A 5 3.02 -7.75 -21.35
N ILE A 6 3.62 -8.48 -20.40
CA ILE A 6 4.48 -7.87 -19.37
C ILE A 6 5.89 -8.41 -19.60
N ALA A 7 6.71 -7.63 -20.28
CA ALA A 7 8.16 -7.75 -20.15
C ALA A 7 8.61 -6.62 -19.23
N TRP A 8 9.14 -6.94 -18.05
CA TRP A 8 9.96 -5.96 -17.34
C TRP A 8 11.23 -5.72 -18.14
N SER A 9 11.79 -4.50 -18.03
CA SER A 9 13.14 -4.17 -18.49
C SER A 9 14.13 -5.04 -17.71
N MET A 10 14.24 -6.29 -18.12
CA MET A 10 15.29 -7.20 -17.72
C MET A 10 16.53 -6.69 -18.43
N TRP A 11 17.37 -5.99 -17.67
CA TRP A 11 18.78 -5.80 -17.97
C TRP A 11 19.31 -7.11 -18.57
N ASN A 12 19.61 -7.08 -19.89
CA ASN A 12 20.10 -8.19 -20.72
C ASN A 12 19.06 -9.04 -21.51
N LEU A 13 17.77 -8.69 -21.57
CA LEU A 13 16.83 -9.38 -22.46
C LEU A 13 17.00 -8.88 -23.90
N GLN A 14 17.81 -9.60 -24.69
CA GLN A 14 18.09 -9.25 -26.09
C GLN A 14 16.93 -9.59 -27.03
N LYS A 15 16.28 -10.75 -26.81
CA LYS A 15 15.22 -11.24 -27.69
C LYS A 15 13.99 -11.67 -26.91
N PHE A 16 12.83 -11.19 -27.33
CA PHE A 16 11.56 -11.57 -26.74
C PHE A 16 10.52 -11.84 -27.83
N ASN A 17 10.28 -13.12 -28.12
CA ASN A 17 9.27 -13.52 -29.08
C ASN A 17 7.96 -13.83 -28.34
N TYR A 18 6.90 -13.15 -28.71
CA TYR A 18 5.56 -13.33 -28.14
C TYR A 18 4.50 -13.51 -29.23
N ASN A 19 4.92 -14.01 -30.38
CA ASN A 19 4.05 -14.30 -31.51
C ASN A 19 3.04 -15.41 -31.22
N HIS A 20 1.98 -15.46 -32.04
CA HIS A 20 0.92 -16.49 -32.01
C HIS A 20 0.06 -16.50 -30.74
N ASN A 21 0.04 -15.41 -29.97
CA ASN A 21 -0.82 -15.23 -28.80
C ASN A 21 -2.14 -14.47 -29.16
N PHE A 22 -2.84 -13.95 -28.15
CA PHE A 22 -4.07 -13.15 -28.31
C PHE A 22 -4.00 -11.84 -27.52
N PHE A 23 -2.80 -11.27 -27.36
CA PHE A 23 -2.63 -9.99 -26.67
C PHE A 23 -3.28 -8.85 -27.46
N ASN A 24 -3.97 -7.94 -26.78
CA ASN A 24 -4.67 -6.82 -27.39
C ASN A 24 -4.18 -5.45 -26.90
N VAL A 25 -3.33 -5.43 -25.86
CA VAL A 25 -2.71 -4.22 -25.32
C VAL A 25 -1.22 -4.43 -25.14
N GLU A 26 -0.45 -3.50 -25.66
CA GLU A 26 1.00 -3.45 -25.51
C GLU A 26 1.36 -2.81 -24.16
N SER A 27 2.34 -3.37 -23.45
CA SER A 27 2.89 -2.71 -22.27
C SER A 27 3.85 -1.60 -22.70
N PRO A 28 3.80 -0.43 -22.05
CA PRO A 28 4.73 0.67 -22.33
C PRO A 28 6.20 0.29 -22.11
N ILE A 29 6.49 -0.81 -21.39
CA ILE A 29 7.85 -1.27 -21.08
C ILE A 29 8.43 -2.19 -22.17
N CYS A 30 7.60 -2.74 -23.06
CA CYS A 30 8.08 -3.63 -24.13
C CYS A 30 8.80 -2.91 -25.28
N MET A 31 8.88 -1.57 -25.28
CA MET A 31 9.44 -0.79 -26.39
C MET A 31 10.98 -0.79 -26.45
N ASP A 32 11.68 -1.17 -25.37
CA ASP A 32 13.15 -1.16 -25.32
C ASP A 32 13.80 -2.53 -25.61
N LEU A 33 13.09 -3.43 -26.30
CA LEU A 33 13.63 -4.73 -26.70
C LEU A 33 14.42 -4.63 -28.00
N GLU A 34 15.64 -5.16 -28.01
CA GLU A 34 16.53 -5.16 -29.18
C GLU A 34 15.95 -5.99 -30.33
N GLU A 35 15.38 -7.17 -30.05
CA GLU A 35 14.66 -7.99 -31.02
C GLU A 35 13.36 -8.58 -30.45
N PHE A 36 12.26 -8.48 -31.19
CA PHE A 36 11.00 -9.13 -30.81
C PHE A 36 10.17 -9.56 -32.02
N ASP A 37 9.31 -10.56 -31.81
CA ASP A 37 8.27 -10.98 -32.76
C ASP A 37 6.90 -10.89 -32.08
N ASP A 38 6.07 -9.97 -32.57
CA ASP A 38 4.71 -9.71 -32.09
C ASP A 38 3.62 -10.27 -33.03
N GLY A 39 4.02 -11.04 -34.05
CA GLY A 39 3.14 -11.53 -35.10
C GLY A 39 2.01 -12.41 -34.56
N LYS A 40 0.88 -12.45 -35.28
CA LYS A 40 -0.27 -13.29 -34.95
C LYS A 40 -0.78 -13.07 -33.50
N ASN A 41 -0.86 -11.81 -33.08
CA ASN A 41 -1.58 -11.36 -31.89
C ASN A 41 -2.87 -10.61 -32.26
N CYS A 42 -3.46 -9.88 -31.32
CA CYS A 42 -4.68 -9.08 -31.48
C CYS A 42 -4.43 -7.58 -31.33
N PHE A 43 -3.22 -7.11 -31.65
CA PHE A 43 -2.88 -5.69 -31.59
C PHE A 43 -3.53 -4.91 -32.74
N HIS A 44 -4.03 -3.71 -32.44
CA HIS A 44 -4.58 -2.82 -33.45
C HIS A 44 -3.45 -2.11 -34.22
N GLY A 45 -3.56 -2.04 -35.56
CA GLY A 45 -2.60 -1.30 -36.39
C GLY A 45 -1.23 -1.94 -36.60
N ARG A 46 -0.94 -3.09 -35.98
CA ARG A 46 0.31 -3.84 -36.18
C ARG A 46 0.23 -4.74 -37.43
N PRO A 47 1.36 -5.02 -38.09
CA PRO A 47 1.40 -5.92 -39.23
C PRO A 47 1.27 -7.39 -38.81
N VAL A 48 0.84 -8.26 -39.74
CA VAL A 48 0.82 -9.73 -39.58
C VAL A 48 0.05 -10.24 -38.35
N GLN A 49 -1.00 -9.50 -37.94
CA GLN A 49 -1.83 -9.85 -36.78
C GLN A 49 -2.91 -10.89 -37.13
N ARG A 50 -3.56 -11.45 -36.10
CA ARG A 50 -4.70 -12.36 -36.27
C ARG A 50 -5.90 -11.64 -36.88
N SER A 51 -6.78 -12.42 -37.48
CA SER A 51 -8.05 -11.88 -37.98
C SER A 51 -8.92 -11.38 -36.83
N ARG A 52 -9.75 -10.37 -37.12
CA ARG A 52 -10.72 -9.83 -36.15
C ARG A 52 -11.64 -10.91 -35.59
N LEU A 53 -12.03 -11.90 -36.40
CA LEU A 53 -12.88 -13.00 -35.97
C LEU A 53 -12.19 -13.88 -34.93
N GLN A 54 -10.93 -14.27 -35.16
CA GLN A 54 -10.15 -15.05 -34.19
C GLN A 54 -10.00 -14.30 -32.85
N CYS A 55 -9.65 -13.01 -32.92
CA CYS A 55 -9.52 -12.18 -31.73
C CYS A 55 -10.84 -12.05 -30.97
N LYS A 56 -11.95 -11.76 -31.68
CA LYS A 56 -13.28 -11.63 -31.05
C LYS A 56 -13.71 -12.94 -30.39
N MET A 57 -13.55 -14.07 -31.08
CA MET A 57 -13.91 -15.38 -30.52
C MET A 57 -13.15 -15.66 -29.22
N PHE A 58 -11.84 -15.44 -29.20
CA PHE A 58 -11.02 -15.72 -28.03
C PHE A 58 -11.27 -14.71 -26.89
N LEU A 59 -11.22 -13.41 -27.20
CA LEU A 59 -11.34 -12.35 -26.20
C LEU A 59 -12.77 -12.22 -25.62
N SER A 60 -13.79 -12.76 -26.30
CA SER A 60 -15.16 -12.82 -25.76
C SER A 60 -15.30 -13.75 -24.54
N LYS A 61 -14.33 -14.65 -24.32
CA LYS A 61 -14.33 -15.60 -23.20
C LYS A 61 -13.18 -15.27 -22.24
N PRO A 62 -13.46 -14.64 -21.08
CA PRO A 62 -12.43 -14.47 -20.06
C PRO A 62 -11.95 -15.84 -19.57
N LEU A 63 -10.63 -15.98 -19.39
CA LEU A 63 -10.04 -17.19 -18.85
C LEU A 63 -9.86 -17.00 -17.35
N ASP A 64 -10.52 -17.83 -16.56
CA ASP A 64 -10.25 -17.92 -15.13
C ASP A 64 -9.21 -19.01 -14.87
N CYS A 65 -7.98 -18.60 -14.57
CA CYS A 65 -6.87 -19.50 -14.30
C CYS A 65 -7.08 -20.34 -13.02
N SER A 66 -7.91 -19.88 -12.07
CA SER A 66 -8.12 -20.56 -10.79
C SER A 66 -8.87 -21.89 -10.96
N VAL A 67 -9.69 -22.00 -12.00
CA VAL A 67 -10.46 -23.20 -12.33
C VAL A 67 -9.55 -24.39 -12.67
N PHE A 68 -8.35 -24.12 -13.19
CA PHE A 68 -7.43 -25.16 -13.64
C PHE A 68 -6.67 -25.85 -12.50
N LYS A 69 -6.81 -25.40 -11.24
CA LYS A 69 -6.14 -25.97 -10.05
C LYS A 69 -4.66 -26.34 -10.29
N CYS A 70 -3.98 -25.59 -11.17
CA CYS A 70 -2.54 -25.72 -11.34
C CYS A 70 -1.89 -25.21 -10.05
N ARG A 71 -0.85 -25.91 -9.59
CA ARG A 71 -0.11 -25.67 -8.34
C ARG A 71 0.10 -24.17 -8.06
N GLU A 72 0.00 -23.80 -6.77
CA GLU A 72 -0.02 -22.43 -6.26
C GLU A 72 0.85 -21.46 -7.07
N VAL A 73 0.19 -20.44 -7.61
CA VAL A 73 0.86 -19.29 -8.21
C VAL A 73 1.67 -18.63 -7.09
N PHE A 74 2.99 -18.83 -7.10
CA PHE A 74 3.91 -17.96 -6.38
C PHE A 74 3.82 -16.58 -7.05
N ALA A 75 2.81 -15.80 -6.70
CA ALA A 75 2.84 -14.38 -6.97
C ALA A 75 4.13 -13.85 -6.35
N PRO A 76 4.96 -13.09 -7.08
CA PRO A 76 6.06 -12.37 -6.46
C PRO A 76 5.45 -11.57 -5.31
N LYS A 77 5.97 -11.73 -4.09
CA LYS A 77 5.61 -10.85 -2.99
C LYS A 77 5.95 -9.44 -3.46
N LEU A 78 4.94 -8.67 -3.86
CA LEU A 78 5.10 -7.25 -4.09
C LEU A 78 5.54 -6.68 -2.75
N ASN A 79 6.78 -6.19 -2.68
CA ASN A 79 7.23 -5.47 -1.51
C ASN A 79 6.22 -4.34 -1.28
N PRO A 80 5.69 -4.17 -0.06
CA PRO A 80 4.78 -3.07 0.22
C PRO A 80 5.48 -1.76 -0.17
N PRO A 81 4.75 -0.81 -0.78
CA PRO A 81 5.32 0.49 -1.12
C PRO A 81 5.92 1.12 0.14
N PRO A 82 7.05 1.82 0.04
CA PRO A 82 7.65 2.49 1.17
C PRO A 82 6.61 3.43 1.81
N PRO A 83 6.60 3.53 3.15
CA PRO A 83 5.68 4.42 3.83
C PRO A 83 5.86 5.85 3.29
N PRO A 84 4.76 6.62 3.18
CA PRO A 84 4.85 8.01 2.75
C PRO A 84 5.82 8.77 3.68
N PRO A 85 6.61 9.72 3.14
CA PRO A 85 7.47 10.55 3.96
C PRO A 85 6.63 11.21 5.05
N SER A 86 7.14 11.19 6.29
CA SER A 86 6.46 11.85 7.40
C SER A 86 6.25 13.33 7.05
N PRO A 87 5.06 13.88 7.32
CA PRO A 87 4.79 15.28 7.05
C PRO A 87 5.82 16.13 7.79
N THR A 88 6.53 16.97 7.04
CA THR A 88 7.45 17.95 7.60
C THR A 88 6.67 18.84 8.56
N PRO A 89 7.15 19.13 9.78
CA PRO A 89 6.47 20.03 10.69
C PRO A 89 6.23 21.37 9.99
N LYS A 90 4.97 21.76 9.88
CA LYS A 90 4.58 23.07 9.34
C LYS A 90 5.25 24.13 10.23
N PRO A 91 5.94 25.14 9.67
CA PRO A 91 6.48 26.23 10.46
C PRO A 91 5.36 26.80 11.34
N ALA A 92 5.61 26.85 12.65
CA ALA A 92 4.65 27.43 13.58
C ALA A 92 4.38 28.88 13.16
N LEU A 93 3.10 29.21 12.97
CA LEU A 93 2.72 30.60 12.76
C LEU A 93 3.16 31.41 14.00
N PRO A 94 3.70 32.62 13.81
CA PRO A 94 3.97 33.51 14.94
C PRO A 94 2.65 33.75 15.70
N PRO A 95 2.70 33.79 17.04
CA PRO A 95 1.50 34.03 17.83
C PRO A 95 0.88 35.38 17.45
N PRO A 96 -0.46 35.50 17.46
CA PRO A 96 -1.11 36.77 17.23
C PRO A 96 -0.70 37.79 18.30
N PRO A 97 -0.65 39.09 17.97
CA PRO A 97 -0.35 40.13 18.95
C PRO A 97 -1.41 40.12 20.07
N SER A 98 -0.94 40.10 21.31
CA SER A 98 -1.81 40.15 22.49
C SER A 98 -2.66 41.44 22.49
N PRO A 99 -3.93 41.38 22.90
CA PRO A 99 -4.74 42.57 23.08
C PRO A 99 -4.16 43.47 24.19
N PRO A 100 -4.40 44.80 24.12
CA PRO A 100 -3.94 45.71 25.15
C PRO A 100 -4.55 45.37 26.51
N VAL A 101 -3.70 45.31 27.52
CA VAL A 101 -4.07 45.03 28.91
C VAL A 101 -4.90 46.21 29.45
N PRO A 102 -6.13 45.98 29.96
CA PRO A 102 -6.90 47.04 30.60
C PRO A 102 -6.23 47.47 31.92
N PRO A 103 -6.40 48.74 32.35
CA PRO A 103 -5.78 49.26 33.56
C PRO A 103 -6.15 48.43 34.78
N CYS A 104 -5.14 48.09 35.59
CA CYS A 104 -5.25 47.36 36.85
C CYS A 104 -6.35 47.94 37.74
N GLN A 105 -7.51 47.28 37.80
CA GLN A 105 -8.39 47.44 38.95
C GLN A 105 -7.81 46.58 40.06
N GLN A 106 -7.26 47.25 41.07
CA GLN A 106 -6.92 46.65 42.35
C GLN A 106 -8.18 45.99 42.91
N LEU A 107 -8.35 44.69 42.71
CA LEU A 107 -9.35 43.91 43.42
C LEU A 107 -8.64 42.88 44.27
N GLN A 108 -8.88 43.04 45.56
CA GLN A 108 -8.19 42.39 46.67
C GLN A 108 -8.28 40.86 46.58
N SER A 109 -7.19 40.19 46.97
CA SER A 109 -7.14 38.74 47.10
C SER A 109 -8.24 38.23 48.03
N PRO A 110 -9.07 37.24 47.64
CA PRO A 110 -9.93 36.56 48.59
C PRO A 110 -9.08 35.73 49.57
N PRO A 111 -9.50 35.58 50.84
CA PRO A 111 -8.77 34.82 51.85
C PRO A 111 -8.75 33.32 51.52
N PRO A 112 -7.74 32.57 52.00
CA PRO A 112 -7.63 31.13 51.76
C PRO A 112 -8.81 30.37 52.39
N PRO A 113 -9.40 29.38 51.69
CA PRO A 113 -10.37 28.48 52.31
C PRO A 113 -9.70 27.61 53.37
N SER A 114 -10.38 27.54 54.52
CA SER A 114 -9.98 26.81 55.72
C SER A 114 -9.91 25.30 55.49
N SER A 115 -8.92 24.69 56.14
CA SER A 115 -8.63 23.26 56.19
C SER A 115 -9.68 22.46 56.95
N THR A 116 -10.36 21.53 56.27
CA THR A 116 -11.04 20.32 56.80
C THR A 116 -11.48 19.54 55.55
N ASP A 117 -11.37 18.24 55.39
CA ASP A 117 -11.25 17.15 56.34
C ASP A 117 -10.68 15.94 55.58
N TYR A 118 -9.91 15.11 56.28
CA TYR A 118 -9.27 13.92 55.74
C TYR A 118 -10.32 12.83 55.48
N VAL A 119 -10.32 12.24 54.28
CA VAL A 119 -10.79 10.86 54.11
C VAL A 119 -9.74 10.06 53.35
N LEU A 120 -8.87 9.43 54.13
CA LEU A 120 -8.04 8.30 53.72
C LEU A 120 -8.92 7.09 53.40
N LEU A 121 -8.71 6.46 52.25
CA LEU A 121 -9.26 5.16 51.87
C LEU A 121 -8.16 4.34 51.14
N PRO A 122 -8.22 3.00 51.16
CA PRO A 122 -7.24 2.14 51.84
C PRO A 122 -6.17 1.52 50.90
N PRO A 123 -5.20 0.75 51.44
CA PRO A 123 -4.06 0.27 50.66
C PRO A 123 -4.45 -0.75 49.58
N ILE A 124 -3.81 -0.61 48.43
CA ILE A 124 -3.93 -1.51 47.28
C ILE A 124 -3.36 -2.89 47.66
N TYR A 125 -4.23 -3.91 47.63
CA TYR A 125 -3.86 -5.30 47.83
C TYR A 125 -2.99 -5.77 46.65
N ARG A 126 -1.66 -5.84 46.83
CA ARG A 126 -0.76 -6.48 45.86
C ARG A 126 -1.01 -7.99 45.87
N LYS A 127 -1.64 -8.51 44.81
CA LYS A 127 -1.59 -9.94 44.51
C LYS A 127 -0.22 -10.24 43.89
N ASN A 128 0.62 -10.98 44.62
CA ASN A 128 1.82 -11.61 44.09
C ASN A 128 1.40 -12.71 43.11
N TYR A 129 1.50 -12.45 41.81
CA TYR A 129 1.40 -13.47 40.78
C TYR A 129 2.77 -14.14 40.61
N THR A 130 2.95 -15.29 41.24
CA THR A 130 4.07 -16.18 40.97
C THR A 130 3.84 -16.84 39.61
N SER A 131 4.81 -16.72 38.71
CA SER A 131 4.76 -17.31 37.37
C SER A 131 4.72 -18.85 37.45
N PRO A 132 3.87 -19.55 36.69
CA PRO A 132 3.88 -21.01 36.64
C PRO A 132 5.14 -21.54 35.93
N PRO A 133 5.62 -22.75 36.28
CA PRO A 133 6.81 -23.34 35.67
C PRO A 133 6.54 -23.79 34.21
N PRO A 134 7.58 -23.82 33.35
CA PRO A 134 7.45 -24.23 31.96
C PRO A 134 7.15 -25.73 31.83
N PRO A 135 6.41 -26.15 30.78
CA PRO A 135 6.10 -27.55 30.52
C PRO A 135 7.35 -28.34 30.07
N PRO A 136 7.41 -29.66 30.32
CA PRO A 136 8.54 -30.49 29.93
C PRO A 136 8.63 -30.61 28.41
N LEU A 137 9.86 -30.54 27.91
CA LEU A 137 10.19 -30.78 26.51
C LEU A 137 10.17 -32.29 26.24
N TYR A 138 9.45 -32.69 25.20
CA TYR A 138 9.54 -34.00 24.56
C TYR A 138 10.03 -33.82 23.13
#